data_AF-A0A7I0JH60-F1
#
_entry.id   AF-A0A7I0JH60-F1
#
_cell.length_a   1.000
_cell.length_b   1.000
_cell.length_c   1.000
_cell.angle_alpha   90.00
_cell.angle_beta   90.00
_cell.angle_gamma   90.00
#
_symmetry.space_group_name_H-M   'P 1'
#
loop_
_entity.id
_entity.type
_entity.pdbx_description
1 polymer ?
#
loop_
_entity_poly.entity_id
_entity_poly.type
_entity_poly.pdbx_seq_one_letter_code
_entity_poly.pdbx_strand_id
1 'polypeptide(L)'
;LAITGSPVVSVITGVLTATSGGILRDLLAGEPSVLLRPEIYVTAALAGAALFTLCDLVGMPALPSSLLGFAADFLVRGGALKFGWSFPAYKSRPGRRPEDIP
;
A
#
# COMPACT_ATOMS: atom_id res chain seq x y z
N LEU A 1 -16.41 -5.28 -3.40
CA LEU A 1 -17.27 -5.69 -4.53
C LEU A 1 -18.47 -4.76 -4.81
N ALA A 2 -18.80 -3.82 -3.92
CA ALA A 2 -20.14 -3.19 -3.86
C ALA A 2 -20.64 -2.44 -5.12
N ILE A 3 -19.76 -1.87 -5.97
CA ILE A 3 -20.18 -1.06 -7.13
C ILE A 3 -19.89 -1.76 -8.45
N THR A 4 -18.70 -2.35 -8.61
CA THR A 4 -18.23 -2.93 -9.88
C THR A 4 -18.21 -4.46 -9.91
N GLY A 5 -18.41 -5.14 -8.78
CA GLY A 5 -18.26 -6.59 -8.68
C GLY A 5 -16.84 -7.13 -8.84
N SER A 6 -15.87 -6.28 -9.21
CA SER A 6 -14.47 -6.68 -9.43
C SER A 6 -13.66 -6.61 -8.13
N PRO A 7 -13.03 -7.73 -7.69
CA PRO A 7 -12.11 -7.72 -6.56
C PRO A 7 -10.91 -6.81 -6.80
N VAL A 8 -10.39 -6.80 -8.03
CA VAL A 8 -9.22 -6.00 -8.43
C VAL A 8 -9.49 -4.51 -8.27
N VAL A 9 -10.64 -4.03 -8.77
CA VAL A 9 -11.03 -2.62 -8.63
C VAL A 9 -11.21 -2.26 -7.15
N SER A 10 -11.82 -3.16 -6.36
CA SER A 10 -12.02 -2.93 -4.92
C SER A 10 -10.69 -2.77 -4.17
N VAL A 11 -9.68 -3.59 -4.48
CA VAL A 11 -8.34 -3.47 -3.88
C VAL A 11 -7.69 -2.17 -4.32
N ILE A 12 -7.65 -1.87 -5.62
CA ILE A 12 -6.97 -0.68 -6.15
C ILE A 12 -7.58 0.60 -5.58
N THR A 13 -8.91 0.74 -5.62
CA THR A 13 -9.58 1.91 -5.07
C THR A 13 -9.37 2.02 -3.56
N GLY A 14 -9.42 0.90 -2.82
CA GLY A 14 -9.12 0.89 -1.38
C GLY A 14 -7.71 1.37 -1.05
N VAL A 15 -6.70 0.87 -1.77
CA VAL A 15 -5.31 1.32 -1.63
C VAL A 15 -5.18 2.80 -1.96
N LEU A 16 -5.75 3.24 -3.09
CA LEU A 16 -5.71 4.64 -3.51
C LEU A 16 -6.33 5.58 -2.47
N THR A 17 -7.50 5.24 -1.92
CA THR A 17 -8.13 6.04 -0.87
C THR A 17 -7.25 6.12 0.37
N ALA A 18 -6.67 5.00 0.81
CA ALA A 18 -5.81 4.94 1.99
C ALA A 18 -4.49 5.72 1.81
N THR A 19 -3.91 5.72 0.59
CA THR A 19 -2.66 6.43 0.31
C THR A 19 -2.87 7.91 0.02
N SER A 20 -3.95 8.28 -0.65
CA SER A 20 -4.20 9.67 -1.09
C SER A 20 -4.22 10.66 0.07
N GLY A 21 -4.84 10.32 1.20
CA GLY A 21 -4.87 11.20 2.37
C GLY A 21 -3.48 11.48 2.97
N GLY A 22 -2.64 10.44 3.06
CA GLY A 22 -1.26 10.59 3.53
C GLY A 22 -0.40 11.40 2.57
N ILE A 23 -0.54 11.15 1.27
CA ILE A 23 0.12 11.91 0.21
C ILE A 23 -0.23 13.38 0.30
N LEU A 24 -1.52 13.70 0.35
CA LEU A 24 -1.99 15.09 0.39
C LEU A 24 -1.47 15.82 1.62
N ARG A 25 -1.49 15.18 2.79
CA ARG A 25 -0.92 15.75 4.02
C ARG A 25 0.57 16.04 3.87
N ASP A 26 1.33 15.09 3.34
CA ASP A 26 2.78 15.25 3.20
C ASP A 26 3.13 16.32 2.14
N LEU A 27 2.38 16.37 1.02
CA LEU A 27 2.50 17.42 0.00
C LEU A 27 2.19 18.81 0.55
N LEU A 28 1.11 18.95 1.33
CA LEU A 28 0.74 20.23 1.96
C LEU A 28 1.76 20.67 3.02
N ALA A 29 2.42 19.72 3.68
CA ALA A 29 3.48 19.99 4.65
C ALA A 29 4.82 20.38 3.99
N GLY A 30 4.97 20.22 2.67
CA GLY A 30 6.21 20.49 1.95
C GLY A 30 7.34 19.49 2.25
N GLU A 31 7.03 18.37 2.90
CA GLU A 31 7.98 17.30 3.21
C GLU A 31 7.98 16.24 2.10
N PRO A 32 9.13 15.66 1.74
CA PRO A 32 9.16 14.54 0.80
C PRO A 32 8.30 13.40 1.35
N SER A 33 7.22 13.07 0.63
CA SER A 33 6.20 12.15 1.12
C SER A 33 6.80 10.83 1.59
N VAL A 34 6.19 10.24 2.63
CA VAL A 34 6.61 8.94 3.19
C VAL A 34 6.58 7.83 2.12
N LEU A 35 5.89 8.03 0.99
CA LEU A 35 5.90 7.14 -0.18
C LEU A 35 7.22 7.10 -0.94
N LEU A 36 8.08 8.12 -0.83
CA LEU A 36 9.44 8.04 -1.37
C LEU A 36 10.38 7.22 -0.48
N ARG A 37 9.95 6.86 0.74
CA ARG A 37 10.65 5.87 1.57
C ARG A 37 10.16 4.47 1.18
N PRO A 38 11.04 3.45 1.18
CA PRO A 38 10.81 2.23 0.40
C PRO A 38 9.57 1.48 0.90
N GLU A 39 8.49 1.56 0.12
CA GLU A 39 7.47 0.53 -0.12
C GLU A 39 6.49 0.18 1.02
N ILE A 40 6.83 0.44 2.28
CA ILE A 40 6.07 0.00 3.47
C ILE A 40 4.65 0.58 3.54
N TYR A 41 4.48 1.85 3.15
CA TYR A 41 3.18 2.53 3.21
C TYR A 41 2.17 1.84 2.30
N VAL A 42 2.56 1.60 1.04
CA VAL A 42 1.65 1.01 0.03
C VAL A 42 1.40 -0.45 0.34
N THR A 43 2.40 -1.19 0.82
CA THR A 43 2.24 -2.60 1.19
C THR A 43 1.28 -2.78 2.36
N ALA A 44 1.28 -1.87 3.34
CA ALA A 44 0.32 -1.89 4.44
C ALA A 44 -1.12 -1.68 3.92
N ALA A 45 -1.32 -0.62 3.13
CA ALA A 45 -2.61 -0.31 2.52
C ALA A 45 -3.12 -1.46 1.64
N LEU A 46 -2.21 -2.09 0.88
CA LEU A 46 -2.50 -3.27 0.07
C LEU A 46 -2.93 -4.45 0.93
N ALA A 47 -2.24 -4.72 2.04
CA ALA A 47 -2.58 -5.81 2.95
C ALA A 47 -3.98 -5.62 3.56
N GLY A 48 -4.30 -4.42 4.03
CA GLY A 48 -5.63 -4.10 4.56
C GLY A 48 -6.74 -4.22 3.50
N ALA A 49 -6.51 -3.68 2.30
CA ALA A 49 -7.47 -3.75 1.20
C ALA A 49 -7.67 -5.20 0.68
N ALA A 50 -6.60 -5.98 0.61
CA ALA A 50 -6.65 -7.40 0.25
C ALA A 50 -7.41 -8.21 1.31
N LEU A 51 -7.17 -7.96 2.60
CA LEU A 51 -7.89 -8.65 3.67
C LEU A 51 -9.38 -8.30 3.66
N PHE A 52 -9.72 -7.01 3.51
CA PHE A 52 -11.10 -6.55 3.38
C PHE A 52 -11.80 -7.25 2.21
N THR A 53 -11.18 -7.28 1.04
CA THR A 53 -11.77 -7.90 -0.16
C THR A 53 -11.90 -9.42 -0.04
N LEU A 54 -10.97 -10.10 0.66
CA LEU A 54 -11.11 -11.52 0.98
C LEU A 54 -12.28 -11.79 1.94
N CYS A 55 -12.44 -11.00 2.99
CA CYS A 55 -13.58 -11.12 3.90
C CYS A 55 -14.92 -10.83 3.20
N ASP A 56 -14.95 -9.83 2.32
CA ASP A 56 -16.11 -9.50 1.47
C ASP A 56 -16.46 -10.67 0.54
N LEU A 57 -15.47 -11.35 -0.04
CA LEU A 57 -15.66 -12.53 -0.90
C LEU A 57 -16.23 -13.75 -0.15
N VAL A 58 -15.87 -13.93 1.12
CA VAL A 58 -16.39 -15.03 1.97
C VAL A 58 -17.83 -14.73 2.46
N GLY A 59 -18.38 -13.56 2.14
CA GLY A 59 -19.73 -13.17 2.52
C GLY A 59 -19.85 -12.64 3.95
N MET A 60 -18.73 -12.20 4.56
CA MET A 60 -18.79 -11.53 5.85
C MET A 60 -19.49 -10.16 5.74
N PRO A 61 -20.23 -9.74 6.78
CA PRO A 61 -20.85 -8.42 6.80
C PRO A 61 -19.81 -7.30 6.70
N ALA A 62 -20.17 -6.16 6.09
CA ALA A 62 -19.23 -5.07 5.80
C ALA A 62 -18.53 -4.49 7.05
N LEU A 63 -19.21 -4.45 8.20
CA LEU A 63 -18.69 -3.93 9.46
C LEU A 63 -17.49 -4.74 9.98
N PRO A 64 -17.60 -6.07 10.22
CA PRO A 64 -16.45 -6.86 10.63
C PRO A 64 -15.36 -6.95 9.57
N SER A 65 -15.70 -6.99 8.28
CA SER A 65 -14.71 -7.00 7.18
C SER A 65 -13.85 -5.72 7.18
N SER A 66 -14.48 -4.55 7.38
CA SER A 66 -13.76 -3.27 7.44
C SER A 66 -12.90 -3.13 8.70
N LEU A 67 -13.38 -3.60 9.85
CA LEU A 67 -12.60 -3.64 11.10
C LEU A 67 -11.37 -4.54 10.97
N LEU A 68 -11.50 -5.71 10.37
CA LEU A 68 -10.37 -6.62 10.12
C LEU A 68 -9.36 -6.00 9.15
N GLY A 69 -9.82 -5.43 8.05
CA GLY A 69 -8.96 -4.74 7.08
C GLY A 69 -8.19 -3.57 7.71
N PHE A 70 -8.88 -2.75 8.51
CA PHE A 70 -8.27 -1.65 9.27
C PHE A 70 -7.24 -2.15 10.28
N ALA A 71 -7.59 -3.17 11.08
CA ALA A 71 -6.68 -3.72 12.07
C ALA A 71 -5.42 -4.30 11.41
N ALA A 72 -5.56 -4.97 10.28
CA ALA A 72 -4.43 -5.50 9.52
C ALA A 72 -3.51 -4.40 8.97
N ASP A 73 -4.06 -3.37 8.32
CA ASP A 73 -3.28 -2.21 7.86
C ASP A 73 -2.54 -1.54 9.03
N PHE A 74 -3.26 -1.28 10.13
CA PHE A 74 -2.69 -0.62 11.30
C PHE A 74 -1.58 -1.44 11.96
N LEU A 75 -1.74 -2.77 12.05
CA LEU A 75 -0.71 -3.66 12.61
C LEU A 75 0.51 -3.75 11.70
N VAL A 76 0.32 -3.88 10.38
CA VAL A 76 1.43 -3.92 9.42
C VAL A 76 2.20 -2.60 9.46
N ARG A 77 1.50 -1.47 9.45
CA ARG A 77 2.11 -0.15 9.47
C ARG A 77 2.75 0.20 10.80
N GLY A 78 2.07 -0.07 11.90
CA GLY A 78 2.59 0.12 13.26
C GLY A 78 3.79 -0.78 13.52
N GLY A 79 3.72 -2.04 13.07
CA GLY A 79 4.83 -2.99 13.12
C GLY A 79 6.03 -2.48 12.32
N ALA A 80 5.83 -2.04 11.09
CA ALA A 80 6.91 -1.53 10.27
C ALA A 80 7.58 -0.27 10.86
N LEU A 81 6.80 0.64 11.45
CA LEU A 81 7.34 1.82 12.14
C LEU A 81 8.11 1.45 13.42
N LYS A 82 7.63 0.44 14.16
CA LYS A 82 8.28 -0.02 15.41
C LYS A 82 9.54 -0.84 15.16
N PHE A 83 9.53 -1.70 14.15
CA PHE A 83 10.63 -2.62 13.83
C PHE A 83 11.56 -2.10 12.73
N GLY A 84 11.27 -0.93 12.15
CA GLY A 84 12.11 -0.32 11.11
C GLY A 84 12.13 -1.15 9.82
N TRP A 85 11.06 -1.88 9.52
CA TRP A 85 10.97 -2.64 8.27
C TRP A 85 11.13 -1.66 7.11
N SER A 86 12.06 -1.96 6.22
CA SER A 86 12.30 -1.19 5.00
C SER A 86 12.73 -2.16 3.91
N PHE A 87 12.17 -1.98 2.71
CA PHE A 87 12.63 -2.74 1.56
C PHE A 87 13.98 -2.18 1.06
N PRO A 88 14.90 -3.03 0.58
CA PRO A 88 16.16 -2.57 0.02
C PRO A 88 15.90 -1.68 -1.20
N ALA A 89 16.30 -0.40 -1.12
CA ALA A 89 16.13 0.51 -2.24
C ALA A 89 16.90 0.00 -3.47
N TYR A 90 16.23 -0.04 -4.63
CA TYR A 90 16.85 -0.41 -5.90
C TYR A 90 18.01 0.54 -6.22
N LYS A 91 19.23 -0.01 -6.31
CA LYS A 91 20.42 0.75 -6.73
C LYS A 91 20.44 0.79 -8.25
N SER A 92 20.31 1.98 -8.84
CA SER A 92 20.52 2.18 -10.27
C SER A 92 21.92 1.70 -10.64
N ARG A 93 22.00 0.62 -11.44
CA ARG A 93 23.26 0.22 -12.05
C ARG A 93 23.60 1.21 -13.17
N PRO A 94 24.88 1.60 -13.33
CA PRO A 94 25.29 2.38 -14.49
C PRO A 94 24.81 1.68 -15.77
N GLY A 95 24.25 2.44 -16.71
CA GLY A 95 23.89 1.90 -18.03
C GLY A 95 25.12 1.29 -18.71
N ARG A 96 24.92 0.23 -19.50
CA ARG A 96 26.00 -0.37 -20.32
C ARG A 96 26.65 0.72 -21.16
N ARG A 97 27.98 0.72 -21.20
CA ARG A 97 28.71 1.69 -22.02
C ARG A 97 28.54 1.29 -23.50
N PRO A 98 28.56 2.25 -24.44
CA PRO A 98 28.43 1.95 -25.87
C PRO A 98 29.46 0.95 -26.39
N GLU A 99 30.64 0.90 -25.75
CA GLU A 99 31.73 -0.05 -25.99
C GLU A 99 31.42 -1.51 -25.57
N ASP A 100 30.38 -1.73 -24.74
CA ASP A 100 29.97 -3.07 -24.27
C ASP A 100 28.88 -3.70 -25.18
N ILE A 101 28.54 -3.10 -26.32
CA ILE A 101 27.50 -3.54 -27.26
C ILE A 101 28.18 -4.23 -28.48
N PRO A 102 27.92 -5.53 -28.73
CA PRO A 102 28.57 -6.32 -29.80
C PRO A 102 28.11 -5.96 -31.21
#